data_AF-A0A7X6P1F2-F1
#
_entry.id   AF-A0A7X6P1F2-F1
#
_cell.length_a   1.000
_cell.length_b   1.000
_cell.length_c   1.000
_cell.angle_alpha   90.00
_cell.angle_beta   90.00
_cell.angle_gamma   90.00
#
_symmetry.space_group_name_H-M   'P 1'
#
loop_
_entity.id
_entity.type
_entity.pdbx_description
1 polymer ?
#
loop_
_entity_poly.entity_id
_entity_poly.type
_entity_poly.pdbx_seq_one_letter_code
_entity_poly.pdbx_strand_id
1 'polypeptide(L)'
;MEGTPGLDQMSDLEALMWNLEKDPRLSSMMGNVTMFDVEPDVERFRATLERASVVFPRLRQRVSPVFGRLAPPRWELDPDFDLDHHFRVMSLGGRGTRRDVDDLVARLIT
;
A
#
# COMPACT_ATOMS: atom_id res chain seq x y z
N MET A 1 2.87 -33.23 2.63
CA MET A 1 3.95 -32.51 3.31
C MET A 1 3.63 -31.03 3.19
N GLU A 2 2.84 -30.47 4.10
CA GLU A 2 2.62 -29.02 4.16
C GLU A 2 3.80 -28.41 4.93
N GLY A 3 4.79 -27.94 4.18
CA GLY A 3 5.78 -27.04 4.75
C GLY A 3 5.08 -25.73 5.06
N THR A 4 5.20 -25.25 6.30
CA THR A 4 4.82 -23.89 6.66
C THR A 4 5.41 -22.95 5.61
N PRO A 5 4.61 -22.11 4.93
CA PRO A 5 5.16 -21.18 3.95
C PRO A 5 6.23 -20.36 4.66
N GLY A 6 7.41 -20.25 4.05
CA GLY A 6 8.41 -19.28 4.52
C GLY A 6 7.77 -17.89 4.53
N LEU A 7 8.22 -17.00 5.42
CA LEU A 7 7.67 -15.64 5.59
C LEU A 7 7.58 -14.81 4.28
N ASP A 8 8.27 -15.26 3.23
CA ASP A 8 8.33 -14.65 1.91
C ASP A 8 7.37 -15.27 0.88
N GLN A 9 6.68 -16.37 1.20
CA GLN A 9 5.68 -16.97 0.32
C GLN A 9 4.29 -16.41 0.59
N MET A 10 3.55 -16.09 -0.46
CA MET A 10 2.13 -15.77 -0.35
C MET A 10 1.36 -17.01 0.07
N SER A 11 0.47 -16.85 1.03
CA SER A 11 -0.60 -17.80 1.28
C SER A 11 -1.51 -17.94 0.05
N ASP A 12 -2.25 -19.04 -0.04
CA ASP A 12 -3.19 -19.27 -1.14
C ASP A 12 -4.25 -18.16 -1.28
N LEU A 13 -4.70 -17.62 -0.14
CA LEU A 13 -5.64 -16.49 -0.12
C LEU A 13 -4.98 -15.22 -0.68
N GLU A 14 -3.78 -14.86 -0.22
CA GLU A 14 -3.04 -13.72 -0.77
C GLU A 14 -2.80 -13.88 -2.27
N ALA A 15 -2.39 -15.08 -2.72
CA ALA A 15 -2.16 -15.37 -4.12
C ALA A 15 -3.44 -15.26 -4.97
N LEU A 16 -4.59 -15.71 -4.43
CA LEU A 16 -5.89 -15.50 -5.05
C LEU A 16 -6.20 -14.00 -5.18
N MET A 17 -6.12 -13.24 -4.08
CA MET A 17 -6.41 -11.80 -4.06
C MET A 17 -5.52 -11.05 -5.05
N TRP A 18 -4.22 -11.32 -5.07
CA TRP A 18 -3.29 -10.74 -6.04
C TRP A 18 -3.65 -11.03 -7.50
N ASN A 19 -4.16 -12.24 -7.79
CA ASN A 19 -4.62 -12.55 -9.15
C ASN A 19 -5.90 -11.79 -9.51
N LEU A 20 -6.79 -11.53 -8.54
CA LEU A 20 -8.03 -10.79 -8.72
C LEU A 20 -7.81 -9.29 -8.95
N GLU A 21 -6.74 -8.70 -8.39
CA GLU A 21 -6.38 -7.27 -8.58
C GLU A 21 -6.24 -6.83 -10.06
N LYS A 22 -6.14 -7.79 -10.99
CA LYS A 22 -6.12 -7.49 -12.43
C LYS A 22 -7.45 -6.92 -12.95
N ASP A 23 -8.56 -7.23 -12.28
CA ASP A 23 -9.85 -6.60 -12.53
C ASP A 23 -10.05 -5.44 -11.54
N PRO A 24 -10.11 -4.18 -11.99
CA PRO A 24 -10.35 -3.03 -11.10
C PRO A 24 -11.61 -3.17 -10.24
N ARG A 25 -12.62 -3.94 -10.70
CA ARG A 25 -13.86 -4.17 -9.93
C ARG A 25 -13.69 -5.10 -8.73
N LEU A 26 -12.59 -5.84 -8.70
CA LEU A 26 -12.25 -6.80 -7.65
C LEU A 26 -11.03 -6.34 -6.85
N SER A 27 -10.66 -5.06 -6.96
CA SER A 27 -9.54 -4.53 -6.19
C SER A 27 -9.83 -4.63 -4.70
N SER A 28 -8.83 -5.13 -3.97
CA SER A 28 -8.81 -5.23 -2.51
C SER A 28 -8.18 -3.98 -1.89
N MET A 29 -7.88 -2.96 -2.70
CA MET A 29 -7.32 -1.71 -2.21
C MET A 29 -8.31 -1.07 -1.23
N MET A 30 -7.82 -0.82 -0.02
CA MET A 30 -8.58 -0.12 1.01
C MET A 30 -7.84 1.17 1.39
N GLY A 31 -8.60 2.24 1.57
CA GLY A 31 -8.09 3.53 2.04
C GLY A 31 -8.73 3.92 3.37
N ASN A 32 -8.07 4.83 4.08
CA ASN A 32 -8.63 5.51 5.24
C ASN A 32 -8.51 7.02 5.06
N VAL A 33 -9.55 7.75 5.47
CA VAL A 33 -9.55 9.21 5.55
C VAL A 33 -9.69 9.60 7.01
N THR A 34 -8.68 10.27 7.54
CA THR A 34 -8.68 10.79 8.91
C THR A 34 -8.66 12.32 8.88
N MET A 35 -9.50 12.94 9.70
CA MET A 35 -9.59 14.39 9.89
C MET A 35 -9.00 14.74 11.26
N PHE A 36 -8.19 15.78 11.31
CA PHE A 36 -7.58 16.28 12.54
C PHE A 36 -8.08 17.70 12.84
N ASP A 37 -8.31 18.00 14.11
CA ASP A 37 -8.72 19.34 14.56
C ASP A 37 -7.56 20.36 14.54
N VAL A 38 -6.33 19.86 14.47
CA VAL A 38 -5.10 20.65 14.42
C VAL A 38 -4.20 20.16 13.29
N GLU A 39 -3.35 21.05 12.79
CA GLU A 39 -2.38 20.70 11.75
C GLU A 39 -1.39 19.62 12.29
N PRO A 40 -1.28 18.46 11.61
CA PRO A 40 -0.34 17.44 12.03
C PRO A 40 1.10 17.85 11.70
N ASP A 41 2.03 17.48 12.58
CA ASP A 41 3.46 17.59 12.30
C ASP A 41 3.87 16.57 11.22
N VAL A 42 4.03 17.09 10.00
CA VAL A 42 4.35 16.33 8.79
C VAL A 42 5.67 15.59 8.91
N GLU A 43 6.72 16.23 9.44
CA GLU A 43 8.05 15.64 9.57
C GLU A 43 8.05 14.51 10.60
N ARG A 44 7.35 14.71 11.72
CA ARG A 44 7.15 13.65 12.72
C ARG A 44 6.38 12.47 12.14
N PHE A 45 5.38 12.73 11.31
CA PHE A 45 4.62 11.67 10.65
C PHE A 45 5.47 10.90 9.64
N ARG A 46 6.23 11.59 8.78
CA ARG A 46 7.18 10.98 7.82
C ARG A 46 8.19 10.09 8.54
N ALA A 47 8.82 10.58 9.60
CA ALA A 47 9.77 9.80 10.40
C ALA A 47 9.12 8.58 11.06
N THR A 48 7.82 8.65 11.38
CA THR A 48 7.07 7.50 11.92
C THR A 48 6.84 6.44 10.85
N LEU A 49 6.44 6.84 9.64
CA LEU A 49 6.30 5.92 8.50
C LEU A 49 7.62 5.27 8.12
N GLU A 50 8.72 6.03 8.14
CA GLU A 50 10.06 5.50 7.88
C GLU A 50 10.42 4.39 8.86
N ARG A 51 10.27 4.62 10.18
CA ARG A 51 10.47 3.59 11.20
C ARG A 51 9.53 2.41 11.04
N ALA A 52 8.24 2.66 10.77
CA ALA A 52 7.26 1.60 10.55
C ALA A 52 7.67 0.69 9.39
N SER A 53 8.18 1.25 8.30
CA SER A 53 8.65 0.47 7.14
C SER A 53 9.89 -0.40 7.44
N VAL A 54 10.67 -0.07 8.49
CA VAL A 54 11.72 -0.97 9.02
C VAL A 54 11.12 -2.09 9.86
N VAL A 55 10.19 -1.75 10.76
CA VAL A 55 9.60 -2.68 11.73
C VAL A 55 8.67 -3.70 11.06
N PHE A 56 8.03 -3.30 9.97
CA PHE A 56 7.15 -4.14 9.16
C PHE A 56 7.76 -4.33 7.76
N PRO A 57 8.65 -5.33 7.56
CA PRO A 57 9.39 -5.51 6.30
C PRO A 57 8.49 -5.60 5.07
N ARG A 58 7.25 -6.10 5.23
CA ARG A 58 6.26 -6.19 4.16
C ARG A 58 5.97 -4.84 3.48
N LEU A 59 6.13 -3.71 4.18
CA LEU A 59 5.97 -2.36 3.61
C LEU A 59 7.09 -1.97 2.62
N ARG A 60 8.20 -2.71 2.59
CA ARG A 60 9.32 -2.53 1.66
C ARG A 60 9.47 -3.69 0.70
N GLN A 61 8.45 -4.53 0.59
CA GLN A 61 8.44 -5.68 -0.30
C GLN A 61 7.50 -5.45 -1.47
N ARG A 62 7.86 -6.01 -2.61
CA ARG A 62 7.00 -6.12 -3.79
C ARG A 62 6.73 -7.59 -4.12
N VAL A 63 5.63 -7.83 -4.82
CA VAL A 63 5.34 -9.17 -5.35
C VAL A 63 6.22 -9.42 -6.57
N SER A 64 6.99 -10.49 -6.53
CA SER A 64 7.78 -10.97 -7.66
C SER A 64 7.02 -12.06 -8.41
N PRO A 65 6.68 -11.85 -9.69
CA PRO A 65 6.07 -12.91 -10.48
C PRO A 65 7.09 -14.02 -10.76
N VAL A 66 6.69 -15.27 -10.51
CA VAL A 66 7.48 -16.42 -10.93
C VAL A 66 7.22 -16.69 -12.42
N PHE A 67 8.30 -16.89 -13.18
CA PHE A 67 8.22 -17.20 -14.61
C PHE A 67 7.26 -18.36 -14.88
N GLY A 68 6.35 -18.17 -15.84
CA GLY A 68 5.39 -19.19 -16.25
C GLY A 68 4.37 -19.63 -15.20
N ARG A 69 4.21 -18.90 -14.07
CA ARG A 69 3.36 -19.30 -12.92
C ARG A 69 3.71 -20.70 -12.37
N LEU A 70 4.97 -21.12 -12.52
CA LEU A 70 5.44 -22.44 -12.08
C LEU A 70 5.46 -22.61 -10.54
N ALA A 71 5.32 -21.52 -9.80
CA ALA A 71 5.13 -21.49 -8.35
C ALA A 71 4.28 -20.26 -7.95
N PRO A 72 3.73 -20.24 -6.71
CA PRO A 72 3.05 -19.06 -6.19
C PRO A 72 3.96 -17.81 -6.22
N PRO A 73 3.40 -16.61 -6.46
CA PRO A 73 4.17 -15.38 -6.32
C PRO A 73 4.76 -15.25 -4.92
N ARG A 74 5.91 -14.60 -4.85
CA ARG A 74 6.63 -14.40 -3.59
C ARG A 74 6.80 -12.92 -3.30
N TRP A 75 6.95 -12.59 -2.04
CA TRP A 75 7.39 -11.28 -1.60
C TRP A 75 8.91 -11.21 -1.67
N GLU A 76 9.44 -10.12 -2.21
CA GLU A 76 10.86 -9.82 -2.18
C GLU A 76 11.08 -8.35 -1.83
N LEU A 77 12.21 -8.04 -1.20
CA LEU A 77 12.57 -6.65 -0.93
C LEU A 77 12.58 -5.86 -2.23
N ASP A 78 11.99 -4.68 -2.20
CA ASP A 78 12.01 -3.76 -3.30
C ASP A 78 13.32 -2.95 -3.28
N PRO A 79 14.26 -3.17 -4.21
CA PRO A 79 15.51 -2.42 -4.26
C PRO A 79 15.28 -0.93 -4.56
N ASP A 80 14.13 -0.60 -5.14
CA ASP A 80 13.77 0.76 -5.55
C ASP A 80 12.82 1.45 -4.55
N PHE A 81 12.67 0.89 -3.33
CA PHE A 81 11.82 1.47 -2.31
C PHE A 81 12.24 2.91 -1.98
N ASP A 82 11.31 3.84 -2.17
CA ASP A 82 11.46 5.25 -1.85
C ASP A 82 10.23 5.74 -1.06
N LEU A 83 10.46 6.20 0.18
CA LEU A 83 9.38 6.70 1.03
C LEU A 83 8.69 7.93 0.41
N ASP A 84 9.41 8.77 -0.34
CA ASP A 84 8.83 9.98 -0.95
C ASP A 84 7.92 9.64 -2.14
N HIS A 85 8.04 8.43 -2.69
CA HIS A 85 7.06 7.91 -3.64
C HIS A 85 5.72 7.56 -2.95
N HIS A 86 5.80 7.00 -1.74
CA HIS A 86 4.66 6.48 -0.97
C HIS A 86 4.00 7.50 -0.03
N PHE A 87 4.74 8.52 0.40
CA PHE A 87 4.24 9.59 1.26
C PHE A 87 4.27 10.91 0.51
N ARG A 88 3.10 11.53 0.34
CA ARG A 88 2.95 12.80 -0.39
C ARG A 88 2.19 13.80 0.45
N VAL A 89 2.72 15.01 0.50
CA VAL A 89 2.05 16.18 1.06
C VAL A 89 1.56 17.01 -0.11
N MET A 90 0.27 17.34 -0.12
CA MET A 90 -0.32 18.13 -1.19
C MET A 90 -1.37 19.09 -0.63
N SER A 91 -1.54 20.21 -1.31
CA SER A 91 -2.69 21.08 -1.06
C SER A 91 -3.94 20.48 -1.71
N LEU A 92 -5.05 20.50 -0.98
CA LEU A 92 -6.34 20.02 -1.48
C LEU A 92 -6.82 20.86 -2.69
N GLY A 93 -6.41 22.13 -2.75
CA GLY A 93 -7.00 23.12 -3.65
C GLY A 93 -8.46 23.41 -3.31
N GLY A 94 -9.19 24.04 -4.24
CA GLY A 94 -10.61 24.34 -4.06
C GLY A 94 -10.87 25.33 -2.92
N ARG A 95 -11.96 25.10 -2.17
CA ARG A 95 -12.37 25.96 -1.05
C ARG A 95 -12.05 25.38 0.33
N GLY A 96 -11.38 24.23 0.40
CA GLY A 96 -11.07 23.55 1.67
C GLY A 96 -12.30 22.91 2.33
N THR A 97 -13.31 22.53 1.55
CA THR A 97 -14.56 21.95 2.06
C THR A 97 -14.50 20.42 2.14
N ARG A 98 -15.42 19.81 2.90
CA ARG A 98 -15.55 18.34 2.94
C ARG A 98 -15.76 17.73 1.55
N ARG A 99 -16.52 18.41 0.69
CA ARG A 99 -16.73 18.00 -0.71
C ARG A 99 -15.43 17.95 -1.49
N ASP A 100 -14.55 18.94 -1.30
CA ASP A 100 -13.25 18.94 -1.98
C ASP A 100 -12.41 17.71 -1.57
N VAL A 101 -12.51 17.26 -0.31
CA VAL A 101 -11.87 16.01 0.15
C VAL A 101 -12.52 14.79 -0.49
N ASP A 102 -13.85 14.68 -0.46
CA ASP A 102 -14.55 13.52 -1.01
C ASP A 102 -14.27 13.37 -2.53
N ASP A 103 -14.20 14.49 -3.26
CA ASP A 103 -13.85 14.53 -4.68
C ASP A 103 -12.40 14.08 -4.94
N LEU A 104 -11.46 14.48 -4.07
CA LEU A 104 -10.08 14.02 -4.14
C LEU A 104 -9.99 12.51 -3.87
N VAL A 105 -10.67 12.02 -2.83
CA VAL A 105 -10.68 10.60 -2.45
C VAL A 105 -11.24 9.75 -3.58
N ALA A 106 -12.33 10.19 -4.22
CA ALA A 106 -12.90 9.50 -5.37
C ALA A 106 -11.88 9.31 -6.50
N ARG A 107 -10.98 10.27 -6.74
CA ARG A 107 -9.93 10.17 -7.78
C ARG A 107 -8.76 9.26 -7.40
N LEU A 108 -8.46 9.12 -6.12
CA LEU A 108 -7.35 8.30 -5.64
C LEU A 108 -7.71 6.81 -5.51
N ILE A 109 -9.01 6.51 -5.39
CA ILE A 109 -9.53 5.14 -5.16
C ILE A 109 -10.36 4.66 -6.37
N THR A 110 -9.98 5.04 -7.59
CA THR A 110 -10.62 4.54 -8.83
C THR A 110 -9.84 3.41 -9.46
#